data_AF-A0A356IYW5-F1
#
_entry.id   AF-A0A356IYW5-F1
#
_cell.length_a   1.000
_cell.length_b   1.000
_cell.length_c   1.000
_cell.angle_alpha   90.00
_cell.angle_beta   90.00
_cell.angle_gamma   90.00
#
_symmetry.space_group_name_H-M   'P 1'
#
loop_
_entity.id
_entity.type
_entity.pdbx_description
1 polymer ?
#
loop_
_entity_poly.entity_id
_entity_poly.type
_entity_poly.pdbx_seq_one_letter_code
_entity_poly.pdbx_strand_id
1 'polypeptide(L)'
;MSLVRFMRYTFSTTFLILVYIHLQMQIVDLAYQGQRKEARIKDLIDKNGGTFYAISKLKSANHLGDKLLSEHSGMQFAGGNDIIYVAANGDMIGNNDLEQALPVEQKPNILASLLSFATQAEARIRE
;
A
#
# COMPACT_ATOMS: atom_id res chain seq x y z
N MET A 1 -23.88 -55.77 -41.97
CA MET A 1 -24.03 -54.39 -41.43
C MET A 1 -24.10 -53.45 -42.62
N SER A 2 -25.16 -52.65 -42.80
CA SER A 2 -25.31 -51.89 -44.06
C SER A 2 -24.26 -50.78 -44.16
N LEU A 3 -23.67 -50.62 -45.35
CA LEU A 3 -22.62 -49.64 -45.67
C LEU A 3 -23.03 -48.21 -45.27
N VAL A 4 -24.31 -47.90 -45.41
CA VAL A 4 -24.91 -46.60 -45.03
C VAL A 4 -24.79 -46.31 -43.54
N ARG A 5 -24.95 -47.33 -42.67
CA ARG A 5 -24.80 -47.15 -41.22
C ARG A 5 -23.34 -46.85 -40.86
N PHE A 6 -22.40 -47.56 -41.48
CA PHE A 6 -20.96 -47.34 -41.27
C PHE A 6 -20.51 -45.93 -41.69
N MET A 7 -20.98 -45.47 -42.86
CA MET A 7 -20.76 -44.09 -43.33
C MET A 7 -21.30 -43.05 -42.33
N ARG A 8 -22.52 -43.25 -41.80
CA ARG A 8 -23.12 -42.36 -40.80
C ARG A 8 -22.27 -42.28 -39.53
N TYR A 9 -21.83 -43.41 -38.99
CA TYR A 9 -21.00 -43.43 -37.79
C TYR A 9 -19.66 -42.73 -38.01
N THR A 10 -18.99 -43.02 -39.14
CA THR A 10 -17.70 -42.41 -39.47
C THR A 10 -17.81 -40.89 -39.57
N PHE A 11 -18.88 -40.39 -40.20
CA PHE A 11 -19.13 -38.95 -40.30
C PHE A 11 -19.42 -38.32 -38.94
N SER A 12 -20.29 -38.94 -38.13
CA SER A 12 -20.59 -38.45 -36.77
C SER A 12 -19.35 -38.42 -35.88
N THR A 13 -18.51 -39.46 -35.92
CA THR A 13 -17.27 -39.51 -35.13
C THR A 13 -16.27 -38.46 -35.58
N THR A 14 -16.09 -38.29 -36.90
CA THR A 14 -15.20 -37.25 -37.45
C THR A 14 -15.66 -35.85 -37.04
N PHE A 15 -16.96 -35.59 -37.09
CA PHE A 15 -17.53 -34.32 -36.64
C PHE A 15 -17.27 -34.07 -35.15
N LEU A 16 -17.47 -35.08 -34.30
CA LEU A 16 -17.16 -34.98 -32.87
C LEU A 16 -15.68 -34.68 -32.61
N ILE A 17 -14.77 -35.29 -33.35
CA ILE A 17 -13.33 -35.04 -33.24
C ILE A 17 -13.00 -33.59 -33.62
N LEU A 18 -13.57 -33.07 -34.71
CA LEU A 18 -13.39 -31.68 -35.13
C LEU A 18 -13.88 -30.69 -34.07
N VAL A 19 -15.05 -30.92 -33.49
CA VAL A 19 -15.59 -30.08 -32.41
C VAL A 19 -14.67 -30.13 -31.19
N TYR A 20 -14.17 -31.31 -30.82
CA TYR A 20 -13.26 -31.48 -29.69
C TYR A 20 -11.96 -30.69 -29.85
N ILE A 21 -11.31 -30.80 -31.01
CA ILE A 21 -10.07 -30.07 -31.30
C ILE A 21 -10.32 -28.55 -31.28
N HIS A 22 -11.45 -28.11 -31.84
CA HIS A 22 -11.81 -26.69 -31.84
C HIS A 22 -11.97 -26.15 -30.41
N LEU A 23 -12.65 -26.90 -29.54
CA LEU A 23 -12.81 -26.53 -28.13
C LEU A 23 -11.47 -26.49 -27.40
N GLN A 24 -10.60 -27.49 -27.62
CA GLN A 24 -9.26 -27.50 -27.03
C GLN A 24 -8.44 -26.28 -27.45
N MET A 25 -8.52 -25.89 -28.72
CA MET A 25 -7.79 -24.72 -29.22
C MET A 25 -8.29 -23.41 -28.58
N GLN A 26 -9.61 -23.27 -28.38
CA GLN A 26 -10.19 -22.12 -27.67
C GLN A 26 -9.74 -22.05 -26.22
N ILE A 27 -9.66 -23.17 -25.51
CA ILE A 27 -9.19 -23.21 -24.11
C ILE A 27 -7.73 -22.75 -24.03
N VAL A 28 -6.89 -23.22 -24.94
CA VAL A 28 -5.47 -22.84 -24.99
C VAL A 28 -5.34 -21.34 -25.29
N ASP A 29 -6.07 -20.82 -26.28
CA ASP A 29 -6.03 -19.40 -26.60
C ASP A 29 -6.50 -18.54 -25.42
N LEU A 30 -7.58 -18.95 -24.75
CA LEU A 30 -8.08 -18.26 -23.56
C LEU A 30 -7.06 -18.24 -22.42
N ALA A 31 -6.34 -19.34 -22.21
CA ALA A 31 -5.26 -19.41 -21.22
C ALA A 31 -4.12 -18.47 -21.56
N TYR A 32 -3.70 -18.40 -22.83
CA TYR A 32 -2.67 -17.46 -23.30
C TYR A 32 -3.12 -15.99 -23.14
N GLN A 33 -4.37 -15.68 -23.47
CA GLN A 33 -4.93 -14.36 -23.27
C GLN A 33 -4.98 -13.98 -21.78
N GLY A 34 -5.34 -14.93 -20.92
CA GLY A 34 -5.31 -14.78 -19.46
C GLY A 34 -3.91 -14.45 -18.95
N GLN A 35 -2.91 -15.26 -19.33
CA GLN A 35 -1.53 -15.06 -18.93
C GLN A 35 -0.97 -13.69 -19.38
N ARG A 36 -1.31 -13.25 -20.60
CA ARG A 36 -0.91 -11.92 -21.09
C ARG A 36 -1.54 -10.79 -20.28
N LYS A 37 -2.80 -10.93 -19.87
CA LYS A 37 -3.48 -9.94 -19.02
C LYS A 37 -2.86 -9.91 -17.63
N GLU A 38 -2.58 -11.07 -17.03
CA GLU A 38 -1.94 -11.18 -15.73
C GLU A 38 -0.54 -10.55 -15.71
N ALA A 39 0.26 -10.79 -16.75
CA ALA A 39 1.56 -10.14 -16.91
C ALA A 39 1.45 -8.61 -16.97
N ARG A 40 0.45 -8.06 -17.68
CA ARG A 40 0.21 -6.60 -17.68
C ARG A 40 -0.22 -6.06 -16.33
N ILE A 41 -1.08 -6.80 -15.61
CA ILE A 41 -1.51 -6.41 -14.27
C ILE A 41 -0.31 -6.38 -13.32
N LYS A 42 0.55 -7.40 -13.37
CA LYS A 42 1.78 -7.45 -12.58
C LYS A 42 2.71 -6.28 -12.88
N ASP A 43 2.95 -5.99 -14.15
CA ASP A 43 3.76 -4.83 -14.57
C ASP A 43 3.16 -3.51 -14.08
N LEU A 44 1.83 -3.35 -14.11
CA LEU A 44 1.14 -2.19 -13.53
C LEU A 44 1.32 -2.10 -12.01
N ILE A 45 1.22 -3.22 -11.30
CA ILE A 45 1.43 -3.28 -9.85
C ILE A 45 2.88 -2.91 -9.51
N ASP A 46 3.86 -3.45 -10.24
CA ASP A 46 5.28 -3.16 -10.01
C ASP A 46 5.60 -1.68 -10.26
N LYS A 47 5.07 -1.10 -11.34
CA LYS A 47 5.21 0.34 -11.64
C LYS A 47 4.51 1.23 -10.61
N ASN A 48 3.31 0.86 -10.18
CA ASN A 48 2.60 1.57 -9.12
C ASN A 48 3.28 1.40 -7.77
N GLY A 49 3.91 0.25 -7.50
CA GLY A 49 4.68 0.00 -6.28
C GLY A 49 5.87 0.95 -6.16
N GLY A 50 6.60 1.18 -7.26
CA GLY A 50 7.66 2.20 -7.29
C GLY A 50 7.13 3.61 -7.03
N THR A 51 5.98 3.95 -7.61
CA THR A 51 5.32 5.26 -7.40
C THR A 51 4.83 5.42 -5.96
N PHE A 52 4.20 4.40 -5.40
CA PHE A 52 3.75 4.38 -4.01
C PHE A 52 4.92 4.49 -3.03
N TYR A 53 6.02 3.79 -3.30
CA TYR A 53 7.25 3.90 -2.54
C TYR A 53 7.84 5.32 -2.62
N ALA A 54 7.88 5.92 -3.81
CA ALA A 54 8.36 7.29 -3.99
C ALA A 54 7.48 8.31 -3.25
N ILE A 55 6.16 8.17 -3.31
CA ILE A 55 5.21 9.02 -2.58
C ILE A 55 5.37 8.82 -1.06
N SER A 56 5.47 7.58 -0.60
CA SER A 56 5.67 7.26 0.81
C SER A 56 6.99 7.81 1.33
N LYS A 57 8.06 7.72 0.52
CA LYS A 57 9.36 8.32 0.83
C LYS A 57 9.26 9.85 0.90
N LEU A 58 8.60 10.51 -0.04
CA LEU A 58 8.36 11.96 0.01
C LEU A 58 7.52 12.40 1.21
N LYS A 59 6.52 11.60 1.58
CA LYS A 59 5.63 11.86 2.72
C LYS A 59 6.30 11.56 4.06
N SER A 60 7.30 10.68 4.07
CA SER A 60 8.02 10.33 5.29
C SER A 60 8.71 11.55 5.86
N ALA A 61 8.35 11.91 7.10
CA ALA A 61 8.99 12.96 7.87
C ALA A 61 10.52 12.76 7.99
N ASN A 62 11.02 11.54 7.81
CA ASN A 62 12.44 11.25 7.78
C ASN A 62 13.12 11.81 6.51
N HIS A 63 12.50 11.66 5.33
CA HIS A 63 13.06 12.21 4.10
C HIS A 63 12.88 13.73 4.02
N LEU A 64 11.78 14.23 4.58
CA LEU A 64 11.57 15.67 4.74
C LEU A 64 12.60 16.25 5.72
N GLY A 65 12.84 15.58 6.85
CA GLY A 65 13.89 15.90 7.81
C GLY A 65 15.26 15.94 7.16
N ASP A 66 15.67 14.89 6.45
CA ASP A 66 16.96 14.86 5.72
C ASP A 66 17.08 16.00 4.71
N LYS A 67 16.03 16.32 3.96
CA LYS A 67 16.07 17.40 2.97
C LYS A 67 16.13 18.78 3.64
N LEU A 68 15.38 18.98 4.72
CA LEU A 68 15.28 20.23 5.46
C LEU A 68 16.49 20.49 6.37
N LEU A 69 17.15 19.42 6.84
CA LEU A 69 18.38 19.44 7.65
C LEU A 69 19.64 19.24 6.79
N SER A 70 19.50 19.05 5.47
CA SER A 70 20.65 18.96 4.58
C SER A 70 21.47 20.26 4.63
N GLU A 71 22.79 20.13 4.50
CA GLU A 71 23.75 21.23 4.62
C GLU A 71 23.53 22.39 3.63
N HIS A 72 22.69 22.18 2.61
CA HIS A 72 22.33 23.18 1.57
C HIS A 72 20.86 23.61 1.64
N SER A 73 20.15 23.25 2.71
CA SER A 73 18.82 23.75 2.99
C SER A 73 18.90 25.25 3.31
N GLY A 74 18.20 26.09 2.55
CA GLY A 74 18.11 27.53 2.82
C GLY A 74 17.34 27.88 4.10
N MET A 75 17.00 26.90 4.93
CA MET A 75 16.34 27.12 6.21
C MET A 75 17.36 27.26 7.33
N GLN A 76 17.35 28.43 7.96
CA GLN A 76 18.15 28.71 9.15
C GLN A 76 17.29 28.38 10.37
N PHE A 77 17.63 27.32 11.08
CA PHE A 77 17.02 27.02 12.38
C PHE A 77 17.57 28.01 13.41
N ALA A 78 16.67 28.61 14.21
CA ALA A 78 17.06 29.51 15.28
C ALA A 78 18.03 28.80 16.24
N GLY A 79 19.23 29.34 16.39
CA GLY A 79 20.19 28.82 17.38
C GLY A 79 19.70 29.11 18.79
N GLY A 80 20.24 28.42 19.79
CA GLY A 80 19.89 28.67 21.21
C GLY A 80 20.07 30.14 21.64
N ASN A 81 20.92 30.90 20.93
CA ASN A 81 21.14 32.33 21.14
C ASN A 81 20.07 33.25 20.51
N ASP A 82 19.24 32.74 19.59
CA ASP A 82 18.11 33.49 18.99
C ASP A 82 16.81 33.32 19.79
N ILE A 83 16.83 32.51 20.85
CA ILE A 83 15.67 32.27 21.71
C ILE A 83 15.67 33.35 22.81
N ILE A 84 14.87 34.40 22.60
CA ILE A 84 14.59 35.39 23.63
C ILE A 84 13.51 34.87 24.60
N TYR A 85 13.90 34.64 25.85
CA TYR A 85 12.97 34.36 26.94
C TYR A 85 12.29 35.66 27.35
N VAL A 86 11.03 35.83 26.95
CA VAL A 86 10.22 36.97 27.40
C VAL A 86 9.78 36.69 28.84
N ALA A 87 10.55 37.18 29.80
CA ALA A 87 10.11 37.24 31.19
C ALA A 87 9.01 38.30 31.30
N ALA A 88 7.75 37.87 31.38
CA ALA A 88 6.67 38.76 31.78
C ALA A 88 6.93 39.21 33.23
N ASN A 89 7.15 40.50 33.43
CA ASN A 89 7.28 41.10 34.77
C ASN A 89 6.05 40.72 35.59
N GLY A 90 6.31 40.20 36.79
CA GLY A 90 5.36 39.50 37.65
C GLY A 90 4.29 40.36 38.32
N ASP A 91 3.58 41.19 37.57
CA ASP A 91 2.40 41.94 38.05
C ASP A 91 1.17 41.83 37.12
N MET A 92 1.21 40.95 36.10
CA MET A 92 0.01 40.56 35.33
C MET A 92 -0.08 39.05 35.08
N ILE A 93 0.26 38.23 36.07
CA ILE A 93 -0.23 36.85 36.13
C ILE A 93 -1.29 36.82 37.21
N GLY A 94 -2.48 37.29 36.84
CA GLY A 94 -3.69 36.86 37.49
C GLY A 94 -3.68 35.34 37.48
N ASN A 95 -3.74 34.76 38.66
CA ASN A 95 -4.02 33.35 38.86
C ASN A 95 -5.20 32.94 37.98
N ASN A 96 -5.14 31.69 37.49
CA ASN A 96 -6.13 30.96 36.69
C ASN A 96 -5.84 31.04 35.17
N ASP A 97 -5.41 29.88 34.65
CA ASP A 97 -5.51 29.40 33.25
C ASP A 97 -4.33 28.50 32.83
N LEU A 98 -3.67 27.85 33.80
CA LEU A 98 -3.26 26.45 33.58
C LEU A 98 -4.49 25.56 33.76
N GLU A 99 -5.47 25.75 32.88
CA GLU A 99 -6.50 24.74 32.64
C GLU A 99 -5.76 23.49 32.16
N GLN A 100 -5.74 22.53 33.07
CA GLN A 100 -5.74 21.10 32.81
C GLN A 100 -6.11 20.81 31.36
N ALA A 101 -5.13 20.36 30.57
CA ALA A 101 -5.45 19.58 29.38
C ALA A 101 -6.23 18.36 29.89
N LEU A 102 -7.55 18.43 29.75
CA LEU A 102 -8.48 17.35 29.97
C LEU A 102 -7.88 16.08 29.36
N PRO A 103 -7.84 14.94 30.07
CA PRO A 103 -7.70 13.68 29.38
C PRO A 103 -8.95 13.55 28.51
N VAL A 104 -8.82 13.86 27.21
CA VAL A 104 -9.84 13.51 26.23
C VAL A 104 -10.04 12.01 26.40
N GLU A 105 -11.21 11.64 26.88
CA GLU A 105 -11.64 10.27 27.05
C GLU A 105 -11.64 9.62 25.66
N GLN A 106 -10.48 9.06 25.28
CA GLN A 106 -10.32 8.38 24.01
C GLN A 106 -11.08 7.06 24.12
N LYS A 107 -12.32 7.09 23.62
CA LYS A 107 -13.14 5.91 23.39
C LYS A 107 -12.24 4.82 22.76
N PRO A 108 -12.08 3.64 23.40
CA PRO A 108 -11.18 2.63 22.89
C PRO A 108 -11.70 2.13 21.54
N ASN A 109 -11.05 2.58 20.46
CA ASN A 109 -11.28 2.01 19.14
C ASN A 109 -10.72 0.60 19.16
N ILE A 110 -11.60 -0.39 19.33
CA ILE A 110 -11.29 -1.83 19.38
C ILE A 110 -10.46 -2.25 18.16
N LEU A 111 -10.68 -1.59 17.02
CA LEU A 111 -9.91 -1.79 15.78
C LEU A 111 -8.45 -1.33 15.90
N ALA A 112 -8.15 -0.28 16.67
CA ALA A 112 -6.79 0.18 16.91
C ALA A 112 -6.00 -0.79 17.83
N SER A 113 -6.68 -1.48 18.75
CA SER A 113 -6.09 -2.52 19.61
C SER A 113 -5.75 -3.80 18.83
N LEU A 114 -6.55 -4.17 17.83
CA LEU A 114 -6.23 -5.30 16.95
C LEU A 114 -5.00 -5.03 16.07
N LEU A 115 -4.80 -3.78 15.65
CA LEU A 115 -3.67 -3.39 14.80
C LEU A 115 -2.37 -3.18 15.59
N SER A 116 -2.43 -2.92 16.89
CA SER A 116 -1.22 -2.77 17.73
C SER A 116 -0.56 -4.11 18.09
N PHE A 117 -1.31 -5.22 18.04
CA PHE A 117 -0.78 -6.57 18.24
C PHE A 117 0.21 -7.00 17.14
N ALA A 118 0.12 -6.43 15.95
CA ALA A 118 1.03 -6.72 14.84
C ALA A 118 2.36 -5.93 14.90
N THR A 119 2.46 -4.91 15.76
CA THR A 119 3.55 -3.91 15.69
C THR A 119 4.44 -3.86 16.94
N GLN A 120 4.13 -4.61 18.00
CA GLN A 120 4.94 -4.63 19.24
C GLN A 120 6.20 -5.53 19.19
N ALA A 121 6.71 -5.86 18.01
CA ALA A 121 7.90 -6.71 17.88
C ALA A 121 9.24 -5.94 17.89
N GLU A 122 9.26 -4.60 17.91
CA GLU A 122 10.50 -3.85 17.77
C GLU A 122 10.65 -2.72 18.81
N ALA A 123 10.79 -3.11 20.08
CA ALA A 123 11.41 -2.28 21.10
C ALA A 123 12.12 -3.17 22.13
N ARG A 124 13.17 -3.88 21.68
CA ARG A 124 14.12 -4.48 22.61
C ARG A 124 15.19 -3.45 22.92
N ILE A 125 14.98 -2.70 24.00
CA ILE A 125 16.04 -1.97 24.68
C ILE A 125 17.01 -3.03 25.21
N ARG A 126 18.27 -2.98 24.78
CA ARG A 126 19.38 -3.68 25.42
C ARG A 126 20.23 -2.63 26.13
N GLU A 127 20.43 -2.90 27.42
CA GLU A 127 21.39 -2.27 28.34
C GLU A 127 22.81 -2.25 27.77
#